data_AF-A0A6B8VWX5-F1
#
_entry.id   AF-A0A6B8VWX5-F1
#
_cell.length_a   1.000
_cell.length_b   1.000
_cell.length_c   1.000
_cell.angle_alpha   90.00
_cell.angle_beta   90.00
_cell.angle_gamma   90.00
#
_symmetry.space_group_name_H-M   'P 1'
#
loop_
_entity.id
_entity.type
_entity.pdbx_description
1 polymer ?
#
loop_
_entity_poly.entity_id
_entity_poly.type
_entity_poly.pdbx_seq_one_letter_code
_entity_poly.pdbx_strand_id
1 'polypeptide(L)'
;MRTPLKNHPESSSIGKLPSLADKPRHFHSDLHLTCHKAVPGILKKGSRDVKDLVDTTEMYLRTIYELEEEGIVPLRARIAERLEQSGPTVSQTVGRMERDGLVVVRPDRSLEMTEEGRQLATAVMRKHRLAERLLTDILGLDISQVHEEACRWEHVMSDEVEKRMVAVLEDASRSPFGNPIPGLAGLGLDNKETPDAGIRAIDLPNGEKVTARIVQLNEILQVDVAQFEALRQAGISIGTTIDIVNDHGRVRISKNGYEVELIDDLCHAVRIELL
;
A
#
# COMPACT_ATOMS: atom_id res chain seq x y z
N MET A 1 -34.25 -63.56 4.25
CA MET A 1 -35.60 -62.95 4.32
C MET A 1 -35.52 -61.64 3.53
N ARG A 2 -35.89 -61.60 2.25
CA ARG A 2 -37.20 -61.19 1.69
C ARG A 2 -37.72 -59.84 2.27
N THR A 3 -37.36 -58.77 1.54
CA THR A 3 -38.02 -57.49 1.14
C THR A 3 -39.54 -57.31 1.36
N PRO A 4 -40.21 -56.14 1.02
CA PRO A 4 -39.81 -54.74 0.72
C PRO A 4 -40.82 -53.61 1.19
N LEU A 5 -40.65 -52.37 0.63
CA LEU A 5 -41.64 -51.29 0.32
C LEU A 5 -41.71 -50.13 1.35
N LYS A 6 -41.86 -48.84 1.06
CA LYS A 6 -42.05 -47.93 -0.11
C LYS A 6 -42.14 -46.52 0.54
N ASN A 7 -41.62 -45.38 0.07
CA ASN A 7 -41.96 -44.57 -1.10
C ASN A 7 -41.15 -43.24 -1.00
N HIS A 8 -40.63 -42.75 -2.13
CA HIS A 8 -40.44 -41.30 -2.43
C HIS A 8 -41.73 -40.79 -3.12
N PRO A 9 -41.90 -39.51 -3.54
CA PRO A 9 -41.03 -38.30 -3.44
C PRO A 9 -41.80 -37.03 -2.97
N GLU A 10 -41.10 -35.92 -2.66
CA GLU A 10 -41.58 -34.59 -3.08
C GLU A 10 -40.40 -33.71 -3.47
N SER A 11 -40.50 -33.20 -4.69
CA SER A 11 -39.67 -32.24 -5.37
C SER A 11 -40.08 -30.82 -4.99
N SER A 12 -39.13 -29.95 -4.65
CA SER A 12 -39.33 -28.50 -4.75
C SER A 12 -38.13 -27.85 -5.42
N SER A 13 -38.35 -27.56 -6.70
CA SER A 13 -37.54 -26.74 -7.57
C SER A 13 -37.44 -25.32 -7.03
N ILE A 14 -36.22 -24.80 -6.85
CA ILE A 14 -35.99 -23.35 -6.67
C ILE A 14 -34.99 -22.88 -7.74
N GLY A 15 -35.55 -22.17 -8.72
CA GLY A 15 -35.01 -20.95 -9.32
C GLY A 15 -33.64 -20.97 -9.99
N LYS A 16 -33.62 -21.20 -11.31
CA LYS A 16 -32.56 -20.72 -12.22
C LYS A 16 -32.60 -19.18 -12.28
N LEU A 17 -31.49 -18.52 -11.97
CA LEU A 17 -31.23 -17.11 -12.27
C LEU A 17 -31.00 -16.92 -13.78
N PRO A 18 -31.60 -15.91 -14.44
CA PRO A 18 -31.34 -15.65 -15.85
C PRO A 18 -30.05 -14.86 -16.07
N SER A 19 -29.28 -15.36 -17.04
CA SER A 19 -28.09 -14.74 -17.65
C SER A 19 -28.45 -13.42 -18.34
N LEU A 20 -27.65 -12.38 -18.06
CA LEU A 20 -27.67 -11.09 -18.76
C LEU A 20 -26.59 -11.09 -19.84
N ALA A 21 -26.97 -11.42 -21.07
CA ALA A 21 -26.24 -11.05 -22.27
C ALA A 21 -27.23 -10.79 -23.42
N ASP A 22 -26.94 -9.73 -24.18
CA ASP A 22 -27.49 -9.30 -25.46
C ASP A 22 -28.87 -8.61 -25.52
N LYS A 23 -28.81 -7.28 -25.73
CA LYS A 23 -29.26 -6.66 -27.00
C LYS A 23 -28.72 -5.23 -27.20
N PRO A 24 -28.45 -4.82 -28.47
CA PRO A 24 -27.74 -3.59 -28.83
C PRO A 24 -28.70 -2.42 -29.09
N ARG A 25 -28.21 -1.17 -28.97
CA ARG A 25 -28.78 0.00 -29.66
C ARG A 25 -27.68 0.97 -30.11
N HIS A 26 -27.76 1.33 -31.40
CA HIS A 26 -26.86 2.18 -32.16
C HIS A 26 -27.37 3.63 -32.22
N PHE A 27 -26.41 4.58 -32.28
CA PHE A 27 -26.39 5.91 -32.90
C PHE A 27 -27.35 7.03 -32.42
N HIS A 28 -26.77 8.14 -31.93
CA HIS A 28 -26.62 9.36 -32.76
C HIS A 28 -25.54 10.31 -32.21
N SER A 29 -24.97 11.05 -33.15
CA SER A 29 -23.81 11.94 -33.09
C SER A 29 -24.17 13.38 -32.69
N ASP A 30 -23.10 14.13 -32.39
CA ASP A 30 -22.98 15.60 -32.45
C ASP A 30 -23.63 16.44 -31.36
N LEU A 31 -22.81 16.89 -30.41
CA LEU A 31 -22.89 18.28 -29.94
C LEU A 31 -21.48 18.81 -29.61
N HIS A 32 -20.98 19.65 -30.50
CA HIS A 32 -19.92 20.62 -30.22
C HIS A 32 -20.39 21.56 -29.09
N LEU A 33 -19.63 21.66 -28.00
CA LEU A 33 -19.70 22.81 -27.11
C LEU A 33 -18.33 23.15 -26.52
N THR A 34 -17.69 24.11 -27.19
CA THR A 34 -16.75 25.13 -26.71
C THR A 34 -16.04 24.93 -25.37
N CYS A 35 -14.72 24.80 -25.48
CA CYS A 35 -13.70 25.02 -24.47
C CYS A 35 -13.90 26.36 -23.74
N HIS A 36 -14.35 26.29 -22.48
CA HIS A 36 -14.23 27.39 -21.53
C HIS A 36 -13.12 27.07 -20.53
N LYS A 37 -12.17 28.00 -20.47
CA LYS A 37 -11.02 28.09 -19.57
C LYS A 37 -11.28 27.49 -18.18
N ALA A 38 -10.53 26.43 -17.86
CA ALA A 38 -10.42 25.94 -16.50
C ALA A 38 -9.66 26.98 -15.65
N VAL A 39 -10.31 27.46 -14.59
CA VAL A 39 -9.69 28.16 -13.48
C VAL A 39 -8.99 27.09 -12.62
N PRO A 40 -7.70 27.23 -12.25
CA PRO A 40 -7.08 26.27 -11.35
C PRO A 40 -7.64 26.50 -9.94
N GLY A 41 -8.61 25.68 -9.55
CA GLY A 41 -9.02 25.51 -8.17
C GLY A 41 -7.99 24.64 -7.46
N ILE A 42 -7.29 25.22 -6.49
CA ILE A 42 -6.45 24.51 -5.53
C ILE A 42 -7.33 23.46 -4.84
N LEU A 43 -7.13 22.19 -5.20
CA LEU A 43 -7.69 21.06 -4.46
C LEU A 43 -7.03 21.09 -3.09
N LYS A 44 -7.80 21.46 -2.06
CA LYS A 44 -7.38 21.30 -0.66
C LYS A 44 -7.17 19.81 -0.41
N LYS A 45 -5.90 19.42 -0.20
CA LYS A 45 -5.53 18.12 0.38
C LYS A 45 -6.36 17.92 1.66
N GLY A 46 -7.03 16.78 1.78
CA GLY A 46 -7.80 16.44 2.97
C GLY A 46 -6.85 16.35 4.16
N SER A 47 -6.92 17.32 5.07
CA SER A 47 -6.18 17.31 6.33
C SER A 47 -6.55 16.04 7.10
N ARG A 48 -5.59 15.15 7.36
CA ARG A 48 -5.80 14.06 8.32
C ARG A 48 -5.88 14.68 9.71
N ASP A 49 -7.10 14.78 10.25
CA ASP A 49 -7.32 15.33 11.58
C ASP A 49 -6.70 14.38 12.61
N VAL A 50 -6.19 14.90 13.75
CA VAL A 50 -5.59 14.07 14.81
C VAL A 50 -6.56 12.98 15.32
N LYS A 51 -7.87 13.18 15.10
CA LYS A 51 -8.94 12.24 15.46
C LYS A 51 -9.08 11.05 14.50
N ASP A 52 -8.50 11.11 13.31
CA ASP A 52 -8.62 10.06 12.29
C ASP A 52 -7.50 9.01 12.40
N LEU A 53 -6.48 9.26 13.22
CA LEU A 53 -5.49 8.24 13.58
C LEU A 53 -6.10 7.36 14.68
N VAL A 54 -6.54 6.16 14.29
CA VAL A 54 -7.17 5.19 15.21
C VAL A 54 -6.25 4.87 16.39
N ASP A 55 -4.94 4.73 16.14
CA ASP A 55 -3.91 4.69 17.19
C ASP A 55 -2.69 5.55 16.81
N THR A 56 -2.45 6.62 17.57
CA THR A 56 -1.34 7.55 17.29
C THR A 56 0.04 6.91 17.51
N THR A 57 0.21 6.05 18.52
CA THR A 57 1.51 5.44 18.83
C THR A 57 1.89 4.45 17.73
N GLU A 58 0.94 3.63 17.30
CA GLU A 58 1.13 2.67 16.22
C GLU A 58 1.46 3.38 14.91
N MET A 59 0.75 4.46 14.58
CA MET A 59 1.04 5.26 13.37
C MET A 59 2.43 5.89 13.39
N TYR A 60 2.93 6.32 14.55
CA TYR A 60 4.30 6.84 14.68
C TYR A 60 5.34 5.74 14.47
N LEU A 61 5.15 4.58 15.10
CA LEU A 61 6.05 3.42 14.95
C LEU A 61 6.08 2.92 13.51
N ARG A 62 4.91 2.79 12.88
CA ARG A 62 4.79 2.43 11.46
C ARG A 62 5.48 3.46 10.57
N THR A 63 5.31 4.75 10.82
CA THR A 63 5.99 5.81 10.05
C THR A 63 7.51 5.72 10.16
N ILE A 64 8.05 5.40 11.35
CA ILE A 64 9.48 5.17 11.53
C ILE A 64 9.93 3.93 10.73
N TYR A 65 9.14 2.87 10.76
CA TYR A 65 9.40 1.64 9.99
C TYR A 65 9.43 1.90 8.47
N GLU A 66 8.48 2.67 7.94
CA GLU A 66 8.43 3.05 6.51
C GLU A 66 9.67 3.87 6.11
N LEU A 67 10.06 4.85 6.93
CA LEU A 67 11.28 5.65 6.70
C LEU A 67 12.53 4.76 6.62
N GLU A 68 12.64 3.74 7.49
CA GLU A 68 13.73 2.78 7.45
C GLU A 68 13.73 1.93 6.16
N GLU A 69 12.58 1.43 5.72
CA GLU A 69 12.46 0.62 4.47
C GLU A 69 12.81 1.41 3.20
N GLU A 70 12.55 2.70 3.23
CA GLU A 70 12.90 3.64 2.17
C GLU A 70 14.37 4.08 2.24
N GLY A 71 15.08 3.75 3.32
CA GLY A 71 16.46 4.15 3.57
C GLY A 71 16.61 5.64 3.89
N ILE A 72 15.59 6.23 4.52
CA ILE A 72 15.57 7.61 5.03
C ILE A 72 15.81 7.59 6.53
N VAL A 73 16.68 8.48 7.01
CA VAL A 73 16.95 8.63 8.45
C VAL A 73 15.66 9.07 9.17
N PRO A 74 15.14 8.30 10.14
CA PRO A 74 13.94 8.67 10.85
C PRO A 74 14.15 9.92 11.71
N LEU A 75 13.41 10.98 11.41
CA LEU A 75 13.47 12.26 12.11
C LEU A 75 12.07 12.74 12.48
N ARG A 76 11.94 13.44 13.61
CA ARG A 76 10.67 14.08 14.02
C ARG A 76 10.07 14.98 12.94
N ALA A 77 10.91 15.69 12.18
CA ALA A 77 10.44 16.54 11.08
C ALA A 77 9.74 15.73 9.97
N ARG A 78 10.24 14.52 9.67
CA ARG A 78 9.63 13.63 8.67
C ARG A 78 8.32 13.04 9.16
N ILE A 79 8.22 12.70 10.44
CA ILE A 79 6.96 12.27 11.05
C ILE A 79 5.93 13.40 11.02
N ALA A 80 6.33 14.62 11.37
CA ALA A 80 5.46 15.79 11.31
C ALA A 80 4.88 16.03 9.91
N GLU A 81 5.73 15.90 8.89
CA GLU A 81 5.35 16.00 7.48
C GLU A 81 4.39 14.87 7.06
N ARG A 82 4.74 13.61 7.31
CA ARG A 82 3.94 12.43 6.86
C ARG A 82 2.59 12.30 7.55
N LEU A 83 2.55 12.59 8.84
CA LEU A 83 1.32 12.50 9.63
C LEU A 83 0.56 13.83 9.69
N GLU A 84 1.02 14.86 8.98
CA GLU A 84 0.44 16.21 8.96
C GLU A 84 0.24 16.80 10.37
N GLN A 85 1.19 16.52 11.28
CA GLN A 85 1.14 16.97 12.67
C GLN A 85 2.14 18.09 12.95
N SER A 86 1.81 18.95 13.90
CA SER A 86 2.71 20.03 14.30
C SER A 86 4.00 19.49 14.94
N GLY A 87 5.13 20.14 14.68
CA GLY A 87 6.43 19.80 15.30
C GLY A 87 6.39 19.71 16.84
N PRO A 88 5.70 20.62 17.55
CA PRO A 88 5.46 20.49 18.99
C PRO A 88 4.69 19.21 19.37
N THR A 89 3.61 18.88 18.65
CA THR A 89 2.84 17.64 18.88
C THR A 89 3.72 16.42 18.72
N VAL A 90 4.49 16.33 17.63
CA VAL A 90 5.40 15.21 17.38
C VAL A 90 6.46 15.11 18.46
N SER A 91 7.05 16.23 18.88
CA SER A 91 8.06 16.22 19.95
C SER A 91 7.49 15.73 21.28
N GLN A 92 6.26 16.12 21.62
CA GLN A 92 5.59 15.65 22.82
C GLN A 92 5.28 14.15 22.76
N THR A 93 4.75 13.67 21.64
CA THR A 93 4.43 12.26 21.44
C THR A 93 5.68 11.39 21.45
N VAL A 94 6.75 11.79 20.76
CA VAL A 94 8.04 11.07 20.80
C VAL A 94 8.61 11.04 22.22
N GLY A 95 8.55 12.15 22.96
CA GLY A 95 8.99 12.16 24.37
C GLY A 95 8.14 11.27 25.29
N ARG A 96 6.88 10.99 24.93
CA ARG A 96 6.07 9.97 25.61
C ARG A 96 6.52 8.56 25.22
N MET A 97 6.64 8.27 23.93
CA MET A 97 7.10 6.97 23.43
C MET A 97 8.49 6.58 23.95
N GLU A 98 9.40 7.55 24.14
CA GLU A 98 10.72 7.32 24.73
C GLU A 98 10.64 6.94 26.21
N ARG A 99 9.75 7.57 26.98
CA ARG A 99 9.48 7.17 28.38
C ARG A 99 8.82 5.81 28.48
N ASP A 100 7.97 5.48 27.51
CA ASP A 100 7.28 4.19 27.42
C ASP A 100 8.21 3.09 26.86
N GLY A 101 9.47 3.41 26.54
CA GLY A 101 10.47 2.42 26.13
C GLY A 101 10.35 1.94 24.68
N LEU A 102 9.61 2.65 23.82
CA LEU A 102 9.36 2.26 22.43
C LEU A 102 10.40 2.81 21.45
N VAL A 103 10.96 3.98 21.74
CA VAL A 103 11.96 4.65 20.89
C VAL A 103 13.05 5.31 21.73
N VAL A 104 14.18 5.61 21.10
CA VAL A 104 15.26 6.43 21.68
C VAL A 104 15.57 7.58 20.72
N VAL A 105 15.67 8.78 21.25
CA VAL A 105 16.17 9.94 20.50
C VAL A 105 17.69 9.99 20.62
N ARG A 106 18.39 9.70 19.53
CA ARG A 106 19.86 9.72 19.50
C ARG A 106 20.41 11.15 19.57
N PRO A 107 21.70 11.34 19.92
CA PRO A 107 22.31 12.67 20.00
C PRO A 107 22.26 13.47 18.70
N ASP A 108 22.29 12.80 17.55
CA ASP A 108 22.15 13.38 16.21
C ASP A 108 20.69 13.67 15.83
N ARG A 109 19.75 13.44 16.76
CA ARG A 109 18.30 13.61 16.65
C ARG A 109 17.58 12.55 15.82
N SER A 110 18.29 11.52 15.33
CA SER A 110 17.65 10.35 14.74
C SER A 110 16.80 9.59 15.76
N LEU A 111 15.71 9.00 15.29
CA LEU A 111 14.84 8.16 16.09
C LEU A 111 15.21 6.70 15.82
N GLU A 112 15.46 5.96 16.88
CA GLU A 112 15.71 4.51 16.79
C GLU A 112 14.65 3.79 17.61
N MET A 113 13.98 2.80 17.00
CA MET A 113 13.06 1.94 17.74
C MET A 113 13.85 1.05 18.69
N THR A 114 13.34 0.88 19.91
CA THR A 114 13.79 -0.21 20.78
C THR A 114 13.34 -1.54 20.21
N GLU A 115 13.78 -2.66 20.81
CA GLU A 115 13.30 -3.98 20.44
C GLU A 115 11.77 -4.09 20.57
N GLU A 116 11.20 -3.57 21.65
CA GLU A 116 9.75 -3.54 21.88
C GLU A 116 9.02 -2.67 20.84
N GLY A 117 9.54 -1.47 20.57
CA GLY A 117 8.98 -0.58 19.55
C GLY A 117 9.03 -1.20 18.15
N ARG A 118 10.12 -1.90 17.82
CA ARG A 118 10.29 -2.60 16.53
C ARG A 118 9.33 -3.76 16.39
N GLN A 119 9.08 -4.53 17.45
CA GLN A 119 8.11 -5.62 17.44
C GLN A 119 6.68 -5.09 17.20
N LEU A 120 6.31 -3.99 17.86
CA LEU A 120 5.00 -3.36 17.65
C LEU A 120 4.88 -2.77 16.23
N ALA A 121 5.88 -2.03 15.75
CA ALA A 121 5.90 -1.51 14.39
C ALA A 121 5.77 -2.61 13.33
N THR A 122 6.49 -3.71 13.53
CA THR A 122 6.45 -4.89 12.67
C THR A 122 5.06 -5.53 12.66
N ALA A 123 4.41 -5.63 13.82
CA ALA A 123 3.06 -6.17 13.92
C ALA A 123 2.03 -5.29 13.20
N VAL A 124 2.10 -3.97 13.37
CA VAL A 124 1.21 -3.01 12.68
C VAL A 124 1.41 -3.10 11.16
N MET A 125 2.66 -3.12 10.68
CA MET A 125 2.95 -3.24 9.25
C MET A 125 2.50 -4.60 8.67
N ARG A 126 2.63 -5.68 9.44
CA ARG A 126 2.12 -7.00 9.06
C ARG A 126 0.59 -6.99 8.92
N LYS A 127 -0.13 -6.42 9.90
CA LYS A 127 -1.59 -6.25 9.85
C LYS A 127 -2.00 -5.40 8.64
N HIS A 128 -1.30 -4.29 8.39
CA HIS A 128 -1.53 -3.44 7.22
C HIS A 128 -1.45 -4.24 5.92
N ARG A 129 -0.30 -4.85 5.63
CA ARG A 129 -0.06 -5.55 4.37
C ARG A 129 -0.92 -6.81 4.20
N LEU A 130 -1.29 -7.49 5.29
CA LEU A 130 -2.28 -8.59 5.25
C LEU A 130 -3.69 -8.08 4.95
N ALA A 131 -4.10 -6.94 5.53
CA ALA A 131 -5.37 -6.30 5.22
C ALA A 131 -5.44 -5.95 3.73
N GLU A 132 -4.38 -5.37 3.18
CA GLU A 132 -4.30 -5.03 1.75
C GLU A 132 -4.52 -6.26 0.86
N ARG A 133 -3.86 -7.40 1.20
CA ARG A 133 -4.04 -8.66 0.47
C ARG A 133 -5.46 -9.18 0.56
N LEU A 134 -6.08 -9.15 1.73
CA LEU A 134 -7.47 -9.60 1.87
C LEU A 134 -8.45 -8.72 1.09
N LEU A 135 -8.29 -7.40 1.20
CA LEU A 135 -9.13 -6.39 0.53
C LEU A 135 -9.07 -6.53 -0.99
N THR A 136 -7.89 -6.85 -1.54
CA THR A 136 -7.69 -7.05 -2.98
C THR A 136 -8.14 -8.44 -3.44
N ASP A 137 -7.54 -9.49 -2.89
CA ASP A 137 -7.68 -10.85 -3.44
C ASP A 137 -9.06 -11.46 -3.17
N ILE A 138 -9.63 -11.19 -2.00
CA ILE A 138 -10.87 -11.84 -1.54
C ILE A 138 -12.07 -10.92 -1.71
N LEU A 139 -11.93 -9.64 -1.35
CA LEU A 139 -13.03 -8.68 -1.40
C LEU A 139 -13.13 -7.94 -2.74
N GLY A 140 -12.08 -7.94 -3.55
CA GLY A 140 -12.07 -7.30 -4.88
C GLY A 140 -12.21 -5.78 -4.80
N LEU A 141 -11.74 -5.15 -3.72
CA LEU A 141 -11.73 -3.69 -3.58
C LEU A 141 -10.80 -3.07 -4.62
N ASP A 142 -11.17 -1.91 -5.16
CA ASP A 142 -10.31 -1.18 -6.09
C ASP A 142 -8.98 -0.83 -5.41
N ILE A 143 -7.87 -1.13 -6.09
CA ILE A 143 -6.51 -0.98 -5.56
C ILE A 143 -6.22 0.46 -5.07
N SER A 144 -6.87 1.48 -5.64
CA SER A 144 -6.72 2.89 -5.22
C SER A 144 -7.32 3.18 -3.85
N GLN A 145 -8.23 2.33 -3.36
CA GLN A 145 -8.90 2.49 -2.06
C GLN A 145 -8.32 1.57 -0.99
N VAL A 146 -7.55 0.56 -1.39
CA VAL A 146 -7.05 -0.51 -0.51
C VAL A 146 -6.15 0.03 0.59
N HIS A 147 -5.21 0.92 0.26
CA HIS A 147 -4.28 1.47 1.23
C HIS A 147 -4.99 2.24 2.35
N GLU A 148 -5.96 3.10 1.99
CA GLU A 148 -6.70 3.90 2.96
C GLU A 148 -7.55 3.02 3.90
N GLU A 149 -8.15 1.94 3.38
CA GLU A 149 -8.92 1.00 4.19
C GLU A 149 -8.02 0.17 5.09
N ALA A 150 -6.90 -0.35 4.55
CA ALA A 150 -5.90 -1.11 5.31
C ALA A 150 -5.31 -0.29 6.47
N CYS A 151 -5.04 1.01 6.26
CA CYS A 151 -4.59 1.93 7.31
C CYS A 151 -5.56 2.01 8.50
N ARG A 152 -6.87 1.80 8.29
CA ARG A 152 -7.83 1.77 9.40
C ARG A 152 -7.89 0.38 10.06
N TRP A 153 -7.78 -0.66 9.26
CA TRP A 153 -7.93 -2.05 9.72
C TRP A 153 -6.74 -2.52 10.56
N GLU A 154 -5.54 -2.00 10.29
CA GLU A 154 -4.32 -2.43 10.98
C GLU A 154 -4.41 -2.26 12.51
N HIS A 155 -5.13 -1.25 12.98
CA HIS A 155 -5.24 -0.91 14.41
C HIS A 155 -6.32 -1.70 15.16
N VAL A 156 -7.19 -2.42 14.45
CA VAL A 156 -8.32 -3.16 15.04
C VAL A 156 -8.24 -4.66 14.79
N MET A 157 -7.25 -5.10 14.01
CA MET A 157 -7.06 -6.50 13.66
C MET A 157 -6.34 -7.26 14.79
N SER A 158 -6.96 -8.35 15.25
CA SER A 158 -6.31 -9.26 16.21
C SER A 158 -5.37 -10.26 15.52
N ASP A 159 -4.40 -10.79 16.28
CA ASP A 159 -3.46 -11.80 15.78
C ASP A 159 -4.16 -13.10 15.33
N GLU A 160 -5.31 -13.45 15.90
CA GLU A 160 -6.10 -14.60 15.44
C GLU A 160 -6.67 -14.35 14.04
N VAL A 161 -7.10 -13.11 13.75
CA VAL A 161 -7.57 -12.75 12.41
C VAL A 161 -6.41 -12.83 11.41
N GLU A 162 -5.21 -12.35 11.76
CA GLU A 162 -4.03 -12.46 10.89
C GLU A 162 -3.70 -13.92 10.55
N LYS A 163 -3.71 -14.81 11.55
CA LYS A 163 -3.49 -16.26 11.32
C LYS A 163 -4.52 -16.85 10.36
N ARG A 164 -5.78 -16.43 10.47
CA ARG A 164 -6.85 -16.84 9.54
C ARG A 164 -6.66 -16.25 8.15
N MET A 165 -6.23 -15.00 8.04
CA MET A 165 -5.92 -14.37 6.76
C MET A 165 -4.81 -15.16 6.05
N VAL A 166 -3.70 -15.47 6.73
CA VAL A 166 -2.62 -16.25 6.11
C VAL A 166 -3.08 -17.63 5.66
N ALA A 167 -4.00 -18.27 6.39
CA ALA A 167 -4.54 -19.57 5.97
C ALA A 167 -5.47 -19.51 4.75
N VAL A 168 -6.04 -18.34 4.43
CA VAL A 168 -6.99 -18.13 3.32
C VAL A 168 -6.33 -17.49 2.10
N LEU A 169 -5.30 -16.67 2.30
CA LEU A 169 -4.55 -16.05 1.21
C LEU A 169 -3.69 -17.09 0.48
N GLU A 170 -3.69 -17.05 -0.85
CA GLU A 170 -2.84 -17.93 -1.68
C GLU A 170 -1.35 -17.65 -1.47
N ASP A 171 -1.01 -16.36 -1.34
CA ASP A 171 0.34 -15.89 -1.04
C ASP A 171 0.28 -14.70 -0.07
N ALA A 172 0.91 -14.88 1.08
CA ALA A 172 1.08 -13.89 2.14
C ALA A 172 2.55 -13.43 2.26
N SER A 173 3.38 -13.61 1.23
CA SER A 173 4.79 -13.16 1.25
C SER A 173 4.94 -11.66 1.00
N ARG A 174 4.06 -11.07 0.19
CA ARG A 174 4.08 -9.65 -0.19
C ARG A 174 2.68 -9.07 -0.22
N SER A 175 2.58 -7.76 -0.04
CA SER A 175 1.35 -6.99 -0.26
C SER A 175 1.07 -6.85 -1.77
N PRO A 176 -0.13 -6.39 -2.17
CA PRO A 176 -0.48 -6.15 -3.58
C PRO A 176 0.46 -5.16 -4.28
N PHE A 177 1.17 -4.34 -3.50
CA PHE A 177 2.16 -3.36 -3.94
C PHE A 177 3.59 -3.89 -3.89
N GLY A 178 3.76 -5.20 -3.72
CA GLY A 178 5.06 -5.86 -3.73
C GLY A 178 5.86 -5.67 -2.44
N ASN A 179 5.36 -4.97 -1.42
CA ASN A 179 6.08 -4.81 -0.16
C ASN A 179 6.06 -6.13 0.65
N PRO A 180 7.20 -6.64 1.16
CA PRO A 180 7.23 -7.91 1.89
C PRO A 180 6.39 -7.86 3.17
N ILE A 181 5.61 -8.90 3.47
CA ILE A 181 4.84 -8.96 4.72
C ILE A 181 5.79 -9.35 5.85
N PRO A 182 6.09 -8.46 6.82
CA PRO A 182 7.11 -8.74 7.82
C PRO A 182 6.56 -9.60 8.95
N GLY A 183 7.45 -10.17 9.78
CA GLY A 183 7.07 -10.75 11.07
C GLY A 183 6.15 -11.97 11.04
N LEU A 184 6.03 -12.69 9.93
CA LEU A 184 5.23 -13.92 9.83
C LEU A 184 5.75 -15.04 10.75
N ALA A 185 7.06 -15.13 10.95
CA ALA A 185 7.67 -16.07 11.88
C ALA A 185 7.14 -15.90 13.32
N GLY A 186 6.86 -14.66 13.74
CA GLY A 186 6.26 -14.36 15.05
C GLY A 186 4.82 -14.88 15.21
N LEU A 187 4.13 -15.19 14.10
CA LEU A 187 2.82 -15.85 14.10
C LEU A 187 2.91 -17.38 14.05
N GLY A 188 4.13 -17.94 14.03
CA GLY A 188 4.37 -19.38 13.89
C GLY A 188 4.23 -19.90 12.46
N LEU A 189 4.40 -19.02 11.48
CA LEU A 189 4.27 -19.33 10.05
C LEU A 189 5.65 -19.37 9.40
N ASP A 190 5.85 -20.29 8.45
CA ASP A 190 7.11 -20.41 7.73
C ASP A 190 7.42 -19.12 6.98
N ASN A 191 8.53 -18.49 7.32
CA ASN A 191 9.04 -17.34 6.60
C ASN A 191 9.68 -17.88 5.31
N LYS A 192 8.92 -17.90 4.21
CA LYS A 192 9.54 -17.99 2.88
C LYS A 192 10.51 -16.80 2.82
N GLU A 193 11.79 -17.07 2.50
CA GLU A 193 12.86 -16.06 2.49
C GLU A 193 12.33 -14.70 2.00
N THR A 194 12.62 -13.62 2.73
CA THR A 194 12.30 -12.26 2.28
C THR A 194 12.90 -12.09 0.89
N PRO A 195 12.08 -12.07 -0.18
CA PRO A 195 12.63 -12.12 -1.52
C PRO A 195 13.34 -10.79 -1.80
N ASP A 196 14.29 -10.80 -2.74
CA ASP A 196 15.07 -9.61 -3.11
C ASP A 196 14.15 -8.38 -3.24
N ALA A 197 14.51 -7.31 -2.53
CA ALA A 197 13.75 -6.05 -2.53
C ALA A 197 14.06 -5.21 -3.77
N GLY A 198 14.93 -5.68 -4.68
CA GLY A 198 15.34 -4.95 -5.86
C GLY A 198 16.14 -3.68 -5.54
N ILE A 199 16.39 -2.88 -6.57
CA ILE A 199 17.16 -1.64 -6.53
C ILE A 199 16.18 -0.48 -6.39
N ARG A 200 16.43 0.48 -5.48
CA ARG A 200 15.62 1.71 -5.44
C ARG A 200 15.87 2.52 -6.70
N ALA A 201 14.83 3.04 -7.33
CA ALA A 201 14.95 3.81 -8.56
C ALA A 201 15.90 5.01 -8.44
N ILE A 202 15.92 5.66 -7.28
CA ILE A 202 16.82 6.77 -6.96
C ILE A 202 18.32 6.39 -6.88
N ASP A 203 18.63 5.11 -6.71
CA ASP A 203 20.01 4.61 -6.65
C ASP A 203 20.57 4.22 -8.03
N LEU A 204 19.77 4.37 -9.09
CA LEU A 204 20.23 4.13 -10.46
C LEU A 204 21.33 5.11 -10.88
N PRO A 205 22.28 4.68 -11.74
CA PRO A 205 23.25 5.58 -12.36
C PRO A 205 22.57 6.77 -13.04
N ASN A 206 23.21 7.93 -12.91
CA ASN A 206 22.67 9.19 -13.40
C ASN A 206 22.64 9.26 -14.93
N GLY A 207 21.50 9.65 -15.49
CA GLY A 207 21.29 9.92 -16.92
C GLY A 207 21.18 8.67 -17.80
N GLU A 208 21.32 7.47 -17.24
CA GLU A 208 21.20 6.23 -17.99
C GLU A 208 19.75 5.72 -17.97
N LYS A 209 19.18 5.57 -19.17
CA LYS A 209 17.86 4.96 -19.34
C LYS A 209 18.02 3.45 -19.36
N VAL A 210 17.36 2.78 -18.42
CA VAL A 210 17.39 1.31 -18.29
C VAL A 210 15.99 0.73 -18.41
N THR A 211 15.90 -0.50 -18.91
CA THR A 211 14.66 -1.27 -18.92
C THR A 211 14.63 -2.15 -17.68
N ALA A 212 13.53 -2.11 -16.94
CA ALA A 212 13.42 -2.77 -15.63
C ALA A 212 11.98 -3.22 -15.36
N ARG A 213 11.82 -4.12 -14.39
CA ARG A 213 10.53 -4.58 -13.88
C ARG A 213 10.23 -3.92 -12.54
N ILE A 214 9.04 -3.36 -12.35
CA ILE A 214 8.63 -2.87 -11.03
C ILE A 214 8.40 -4.04 -10.09
N VAL A 215 9.10 -4.06 -8.95
CA VAL A 215 8.96 -5.11 -7.94
C VAL A 215 8.34 -4.61 -6.65
N GLN A 216 8.39 -3.31 -6.37
CA GLN A 216 7.84 -2.74 -5.14
C GLN A 216 7.41 -1.27 -5.32
N LEU A 217 6.29 -0.92 -4.69
CA LEU A 217 5.80 0.46 -4.51
C LEU A 217 5.53 0.68 -3.01
N ASN A 218 6.41 1.43 -2.35
CA ASN A 218 6.31 1.72 -0.91
C ASN A 218 5.04 2.51 -0.56
N GLU A 219 4.63 2.40 0.70
CA GLU A 219 3.39 2.95 1.26
C GLU A 219 3.25 4.47 1.02
N ILE A 220 4.35 5.23 1.11
CA ILE A 220 4.33 6.68 0.90
C ILE A 220 3.84 7.09 -0.50
N LEU A 221 4.09 6.26 -1.52
CA LEU A 221 3.62 6.51 -2.89
C LEU A 221 2.12 6.16 -3.05
N GLN A 222 1.60 5.24 -2.24
CA GLN A 222 0.18 4.87 -2.23
C GLN A 222 -0.68 5.95 -1.56
N VAL A 223 -0.11 6.71 -0.62
CA VAL A 223 -0.74 7.86 0.03
C VAL A 223 -0.89 9.05 -0.94
N ASP A 224 0.03 9.21 -1.90
CA ASP A 224 -0.07 10.29 -2.88
C ASP A 224 -0.99 9.92 -4.05
N VAL A 225 -2.27 10.25 -3.90
CA VAL A 225 -3.34 9.93 -4.88
C VAL A 225 -2.98 10.39 -6.30
N ALA A 226 -2.32 11.54 -6.46
CA ALA A 226 -2.01 12.08 -7.78
C ALA A 226 -0.92 11.26 -8.48
N GLN A 227 0.16 10.96 -7.78
CA GLN A 227 1.27 10.15 -8.31
C GLN A 227 0.86 8.69 -8.53
N PHE A 228 0.10 8.11 -7.59
CA PHE A 228 -0.42 6.75 -7.73
C PHE A 228 -1.37 6.63 -8.95
N GLU A 229 -2.29 7.58 -9.12
CA GLU A 229 -3.20 7.60 -10.27
C GLU A 229 -2.47 7.82 -11.60
N ALA A 230 -1.41 8.66 -11.62
CA ALA A 230 -0.60 8.86 -12.81
C ALA A 230 0.08 7.56 -13.28
N LEU A 231 0.65 6.78 -12.35
CA LEU A 231 1.20 5.45 -12.65
C LEU A 231 0.11 4.50 -13.16
N ARG A 232 -1.06 4.48 -12.50
CA ARG A 232 -2.17 3.63 -12.89
C ARG A 232 -2.69 3.93 -14.30
N GLN A 233 -2.83 5.22 -14.65
CA GLN A 233 -3.26 5.65 -15.99
C GLN A 233 -2.22 5.30 -17.07
N ALA A 234 -0.93 5.30 -16.72
CA ALA A 234 0.13 4.80 -17.59
C ALA A 234 0.18 3.25 -17.67
N GLY A 235 -0.71 2.55 -16.96
CA GLY A 235 -0.76 1.09 -16.88
C GLY A 235 0.45 0.51 -16.16
N ILE A 236 1.02 1.25 -15.20
CA ILE A 236 2.19 0.87 -14.42
C ILE A 236 1.73 0.29 -13.08
N SER A 237 2.11 -0.97 -12.84
CA SER A 237 1.83 -1.71 -11.61
C SER A 237 2.96 -2.69 -11.30
N ILE A 238 2.88 -3.41 -10.17
CA ILE A 238 3.84 -4.47 -9.84
C ILE A 238 3.92 -5.51 -10.97
N GLY A 239 5.14 -5.92 -11.28
CA GLY A 239 5.46 -6.84 -12.37
C GLY A 239 5.51 -6.19 -13.75
N THR A 240 5.14 -4.91 -13.87
CA THR A 240 5.20 -4.20 -15.15
C THR A 240 6.64 -3.93 -15.57
N THR A 241 6.96 -4.28 -16.81
CA THR A 241 8.19 -3.81 -17.48
C THR A 241 8.02 -2.35 -17.89
N ILE A 242 9.00 -1.55 -17.49
CA ILE A 242 9.09 -0.10 -17.71
C ILE A 242 10.46 0.27 -18.24
N ASP A 243 10.52 1.45 -18.82
CA ASP A 243 11.75 2.18 -19.03
C ASP A 243 11.89 3.24 -17.93
N ILE A 244 13.04 3.30 -17.26
CA ILE A 244 13.28 4.21 -16.14
C ILE A 244 14.62 4.94 -16.27
N VAL A 245 14.67 6.19 -15.83
CA VAL A 245 15.89 6.99 -15.75
C VAL A 245 15.92 7.78 -14.45
N ASN A 246 17.08 7.85 -13.83
CA ASN A 246 17.37 8.77 -12.73
C ASN A 246 18.21 9.93 -13.29
N ASP A 247 17.68 11.15 -13.27
CA ASP A 247 18.41 12.36 -13.68
C ASP A 247 18.62 13.28 -12.48
N HIS A 248 19.78 13.14 -11.84
CA HIS A 248 20.23 13.92 -10.68
C HIS A 248 19.20 13.94 -9.54
N GLY A 249 18.57 12.78 -9.29
CA GLY A 249 17.56 12.63 -8.24
C GLY A 249 16.12 12.68 -8.72
N ARG A 250 15.88 13.08 -9.98
CA ARG A 250 14.56 13.04 -10.61
C ARG A 250 14.35 11.70 -11.30
N VAL A 251 13.43 10.90 -10.79
CA VAL A 251 13.10 9.59 -11.36
C VAL A 251 11.94 9.76 -12.35
N ARG A 252 12.17 9.36 -13.61
CA ARG A 252 11.14 9.30 -14.65
C ARG A 252 10.90 7.87 -15.08
N ILE A 253 9.65 7.46 -15.04
CA ILE A 253 9.17 6.15 -15.45
C ILE A 253 8.36 6.30 -16.73
N SER A 254 8.64 5.49 -17.74
CA SER A 254 7.98 5.55 -19.03
C SER A 254 7.50 4.17 -19.50
N LYS A 255 6.31 4.14 -20.12
CA LYS A 255 5.70 2.94 -20.70
C LYS A 255 4.76 3.34 -21.82
N ASN A 256 4.90 2.72 -23.00
CA ASN A 256 3.97 2.88 -24.14
C ASN A 256 3.65 4.35 -24.51
N GLY A 257 4.64 5.25 -24.41
CA GLY A 257 4.47 6.68 -24.71
C GLY A 257 3.90 7.53 -23.55
N TYR A 258 3.53 6.92 -22.43
CA TYR A 258 3.28 7.62 -21.18
C TYR A 258 4.59 7.83 -20.42
N GLU A 259 4.75 8.99 -19.81
CA GLU A 259 5.87 9.33 -18.93
C GLU A 259 5.31 9.89 -17.61
N VAL A 260 5.81 9.38 -16.50
CA VAL A 260 5.48 9.81 -15.15
C VAL A 260 6.78 10.22 -14.46
N GLU A 261 6.88 11.50 -14.09
CA GLU A 261 7.97 12.01 -13.26
C GLU A 261 7.54 11.93 -11.79
N LEU A 262 8.30 11.19 -10.99
CA LEU A 262 8.09 11.14 -9.56
C LEU A 262 8.54 12.46 -8.92
N ILE A 263 7.73 12.98 -8.00
CA ILE A 263 8.17 14.10 -7.15
C ILE A 263 9.36 13.65 -6.29
N ASP A 264 10.21 14.60 -5.93
CA ASP A 264 11.47 14.37 -5.20
C ASP A 264 11.28 13.47 -3.95
N ASP A 265 10.21 13.71 -3.19
CA ASP A 265 9.89 12.94 -1.98
C ASP A 265 9.31 11.54 -2.24
N LEU A 266 9.19 11.09 -3.49
CA LEU A 266 8.72 9.74 -3.85
C LEU A 266 9.73 8.95 -4.69
N CYS A 267 10.84 9.56 -5.12
CA CYS A 267 11.84 8.88 -5.94
C CYS A 267 12.45 7.63 -5.28
N HIS A 268 12.45 7.58 -3.93
CA HIS A 268 12.93 6.45 -3.14
C HIS A 268 11.88 5.33 -2.96
N ALA A 269 10.62 5.60 -3.29
CA ALA A 269 9.47 4.74 -2.99
C ALA A 269 9.21 3.66 -4.06
N VAL A 270 10.02 3.61 -5.13
CA VAL A 270 9.91 2.62 -6.19
C VAL A 270 11.15 1.74 -6.19
N ARG A 271 10.95 0.41 -6.15
CA ARG A 271 12.03 -0.56 -6.37
C ARG A 271 11.79 -1.35 -7.64
N ILE A 272 12.88 -1.63 -8.31
CA ILE A 272 12.93 -2.27 -9.62
C ILE A 272 13.92 -3.43 -9.65
N GLU A 273 13.73 -4.33 -10.60
CA GLU A 273 14.69 -5.35 -11.00
C GLU A 273 15.12 -5.06 -12.45
N LEU A 274 16.43 -4.96 -12.69
CA LEU A 274 16.96 -4.71 -14.04
C LEU A 274 16.73 -5.93 -14.95
N LEU A 275 16.47 -5.67 -16.23
CA LEU A 275 16.24 -6.69 -17.26
C LEU A 275 17.39 -6.79 -18.27
#